data_AF-A0A1F7QQE9-F1
#
_entry.id   AF-A0A1F7QQE9-F1
#
_cell.length_a   1.000
_cell.length_b   1.000
_cell.length_c   1.000
_cell.angle_alpha   90.00
_cell.angle_beta   90.00
_cell.angle_gamma   90.00
#
_symmetry.space_group_name_H-M   'P 1'
#
loop_
_entity.id
_entity.type
_entity.pdbx_description
1 polymer ?
#
loop_
_entity_poly.entity_id
_entity_poly.type
_entity_poly.pdbx_seq_one_letter_code
_entity_poly.pdbx_strand_id
1 'polypeptide(L)' 'MRQKDLPIILAIVIVSSMLSLLITKTLFVPKKDQSLTAEKVDVITSTFNKPDPFIFNKDAVNPTQLIKIGGNNNTNNN' A
#
# COMPACT_ATOMS: atom_id res chain seq x y z
N MET A 1 39.59 -44.65 -6.44
CA MET A 1 40.42 -43.49 -6.08
C MET A 1 41.77 -44.01 -5.67
N ARG A 2 42.72 -44.08 -6.62
CA ARG A 2 44.10 -44.35 -6.24
C ARG A 2 44.51 -43.22 -5.31
N GLN A 3 45.38 -43.43 -4.33
CA GLN A 3 45.77 -42.37 -3.36
C GLN A 3 46.24 -41.07 -4.04
N LYS A 4 46.61 -41.14 -5.33
CA LYS A 4 46.93 -40.04 -6.23
C LYS A 4 45.74 -39.14 -6.62
N ASP A 5 44.52 -39.63 -6.50
CA ASP A 5 43.28 -38.92 -6.86
C ASP A 5 42.73 -38.10 -5.67
N LEU A 6 43.16 -38.41 -4.44
CA LEU A 6 42.72 -37.70 -3.24
C LEU A 6 43.23 -36.24 -3.19
N PRO A 7 44.50 -35.94 -3.53
CA PRO A 7 45.00 -34.57 -3.56
C PRO A 7 44.34 -33.71 -4.63
N ILE A 8 44.03 -34.27 -5.81
CA ILE A 8 43.40 -33.51 -6.89
C ILE A 8 41.97 -33.13 -6.52
N ILE A 9 41.23 -34.03 -5.89
CA ILE A 9 39.87 -33.76 -5.40
C ILE A 9 39.91 -32.69 -4.31
N LEU A 10 40.85 -32.79 -3.36
CA LEU A 10 40.99 -31.80 -2.29
C LEU A 10 41.33 -30.41 -2.83
N ALA A 11 42.23 -30.32 -3.82
CA ALA A 11 42.57 -29.06 -4.48
C ALA A 11 41.35 -28.42 -5.18
N ILE A 12 40.55 -29.23 -5.88
CA ILE A 12 39.34 -28.76 -6.56
C ILE A 12 38.32 -28.23 -5.55
N VAL A 13 38.13 -28.91 -4.42
CA VAL A 13 37.20 -28.48 -3.36
C VAL A 13 37.62 -27.13 -2.77
N ILE A 14 38.92 -26.93 -2.52
CA ILE A 14 39.43 -25.66 -1.98
C ILE A 14 39.25 -24.52 -2.99
N VAL A 15 39.63 -24.74 -4.26
CA VAL A 15 39.51 -23.71 -5.29
C VAL A 15 38.05 -23.36 -5.58
N SER A 16 37.17 -24.38 -5.69
CA SER A 16 35.75 -24.18 -5.94
C SER A 16 35.03 -23.48 -4.79
N SER A 17 35.37 -23.79 -3.54
CA SER A 17 34.80 -23.11 -2.37
C SER A 17 35.23 -21.65 -2.28
N MET A 18 36.49 -21.32 -2.55
CA MET A 18 36.95 -19.93 -2.68
C MET A 18 36.20 -19.18 -3.78
N LEU A 19 36.08 -19.78 -4.97
CA LEU A 19 35.39 -19.15 -6.09
C LEU A 19 33.90 -18.93 -5.79
N SER A 20 33.25 -19.93 -5.19
CA SER A 20 31.84 -19.87 -4.80
C SER A 20 31.56 -18.72 -3.84
N LEU A 21 32.41 -18.49 -2.84
CA LEU A 21 32.26 -17.38 -1.90
C LEU A 21 32.43 -16.02 -2.57
N LEU A 22 33.38 -15.88 -3.50
CA LEU A 22 33.59 -14.65 -4.25
C LEU A 22 32.41 -14.35 -5.18
N ILE A 23 31.93 -15.36 -5.90
CA ILE A 23 30.79 -15.26 -6.82
C ILE A 23 29.52 -14.94 -6.04
N THR A 24 29.30 -15.61 -4.90
CA THR A 24 28.12 -15.36 -4.06
C THR A 24 28.12 -13.93 -3.53
N LYS A 25 29.26 -13.43 -3.03
CA LYS A 25 29.36 -12.05 -2.51
C LYS A 25 29.16 -10.98 -3.60
N THR A 26 29.50 -11.28 -4.85
CA THR A 26 29.41 -10.33 -5.98
C THR A 26 28.07 -10.38 -6.72
N LEU A 27 27.50 -11.58 -6.91
CA LEU A 27 26.20 -11.75 -7.58
C LEU A 27 25.01 -11.65 -6.63
N PHE A 28 25.14 -12.10 -5.39
CA PHE A 28 24.08 -11.93 -4.39
C PHE A 28 24.39 -10.67 -3.56
N VAL A 29 23.79 -9.56 -3.99
CA VAL A 29 23.75 -8.30 -3.23
C VAL A 29 23.30 -8.62 -1.79
N PRO A 30 24.05 -8.22 -0.75
CA PRO A 30 23.59 -8.40 0.62
C PRO A 30 22.24 -7.71 0.76
N LYS A 31 21.24 -8.44 1.29
CA LYS A 31 19.85 -7.99 1.48
C LYS A 31 19.68 -6.78 2.42
N LYS A 32 20.75 -6.03 2.68
CA LYS A 32 20.76 -4.83 3.50
C LYS A 32 19.79 -3.76 2.97
N ASP A 33 19.54 -3.74 1.67
CA ASP A 33 18.63 -2.79 1.03
C ASP A 33 17.50 -3.47 0.23
N GLN A 34 17.02 -4.64 0.68
CA GLN A 34 15.66 -5.07 0.30
C GLN A 34 14.63 -4.25 1.09
N SER A 35 14.73 -2.92 0.97
CA SER A 35 13.65 -2.00 1.29
C SER A 35 12.59 -2.21 0.21
N LEU A 36 11.83 -3.29 0.37
CA LEU A 36 10.52 -3.38 -0.25
C LEU A 36 9.80 -2.12 0.20
N THR A 37 9.60 -1.20 -0.73
CA THR A 37 8.90 0.06 -0.48
C THR A 37 7.45 -0.34 -0.28
N ALA A 38 7.11 -0.74 0.96
CA ALA A 38 5.74 -0.90 1.36
C ALA A 38 5.07 0.46 1.21
N GLU A 39 3.87 0.45 0.66
CA GLU A 39 3.06 1.66 0.52
C GLU A 39 2.92 2.32 1.90
N LYS A 40 3.42 3.55 2.02
CA LYS A 40 3.25 4.33 3.24
C LYS A 40 1.78 4.70 3.30
N VAL A 41 1.02 4.02 4.15
CA VAL A 41 -0.34 4.44 4.48
C VAL A 41 -0.26 5.79 5.19
N ASP A 42 -1.08 6.73 4.74
CA ASP A 42 -1.18 8.05 5.36
C ASP A 42 -1.55 7.91 6.84
N VAL A 43 -0.97 8.76 7.67
CA VAL A 43 -1.23 8.77 9.11
C VAL A 43 -2.70 9.14 9.33
N ILE A 44 -3.45 8.32 10.08
CA ILE A 44 -4.81 8.65 10.48
C ILE A 44 -4.74 9.83 11.45
N THR A 45 -4.95 11.05 10.94
CA THR A 45 -4.99 12.27 11.75
C THR A 45 -6.39 12.47 12.33
N SER A 46 -6.49 12.88 13.59
CA SER A 46 -7.77 13.25 14.24
C SER A 46 -8.28 14.65 13.84
N THR A 47 -7.61 15.31 12.90
CA THR A 47 -7.93 16.66 12.47
C THR A 47 -9.06 16.60 11.45
N PHE A 48 -10.26 17.02 11.87
CA PHE A 48 -11.42 17.16 10.99
C PHE A 48 -11.65 18.62 10.67
N ASN A 49 -11.67 18.96 9.38
CA ASN A 49 -12.09 20.29 8.95
C ASN A 49 -13.60 20.44 9.18
N LYS A 50 -14.00 21.54 9.81
CA LYS A 50 -15.42 21.85 9.98
C LYS A 50 -16.05 22.00 8.57
N PRO A 51 -17.22 21.39 8.32
CA PRO A 51 -17.90 21.55 7.04
C PRO A 51 -18.25 23.01 6.77
N ASP A 52 -18.32 23.37 5.49
CA ASP A 52 -18.62 24.73 5.04
C ASP A 52 -19.95 25.21 5.66
N PRO A 53 -19.94 26.27 6.49
CA PRO A 53 -21.17 26.79 7.10
C PRO A 53 -22.19 27.31 6.07
N PHE A 54 -21.78 27.67 4.86
CA PHE A 54 -22.70 28.05 3.80
C PHE A 54 -23.60 26.88 3.35
N ILE A 55 -23.08 25.66 3.37
CA ILE A 55 -23.81 24.45 2.95
C ILE A 55 -24.42 23.74 4.16
N PHE A 56 -23.68 23.65 5.27
CA PHE A 56 -24.08 22.94 6.49
C PHE A 56 -24.55 23.91 7.57
N ASN A 57 -25.67 24.59 7.32
CA ASN A 57 -26.35 25.44 8.29
C ASN A 57 -27.79 25.00 8.55
N LYS A 58 -28.37 25.55 9.62
CA LYS A 58 -29.75 25.29 10.06
C LYS A 58 -30.83 25.73 9.06
N ASP A 59 -30.49 26.68 8.18
CA ASP A 59 -31.40 27.25 7.20
C ASP A 59 -31.23 26.56 5.82
N ALA A 60 -30.36 25.55 5.73
CA ALA A 60 -30.12 24.81 4.50
C ALA A 60 -31.34 23.98 4.10
N VAL A 61 -31.61 23.91 2.79
CA VAL A 61 -32.72 23.13 2.22
C VAL A 61 -32.53 21.67 2.58
N ASN A 62 -33.49 21.09 3.30
CA ASN A 62 -33.47 19.67 3.62
C ASN A 62 -34.22 18.88 2.52
N PRO A 63 -33.51 18.16 1.63
CA PRO A 63 -34.13 17.42 0.53
C PRO A 63 -34.91 16.18 1.00
N THR A 64 -34.79 15.79 2.27
CA THR A 64 -35.49 14.63 2.86
C THR A 64 -36.83 15.00 3.49
N GLN A 65 -37.29 16.24 3.34
CA GLN A 65 -38.62 16.64 3.82
C GLN A 65 -39.72 15.88 3.08
N LEU A 66 -40.65 15.32 3.84
CA LEU A 66 -41.79 14.58 3.30
C LEU A 66 -42.72 15.57 2.58
N ILE A 67 -42.70 15.56 1.25
CA ILE A 67 -43.55 16.44 0.43
C ILE A 67 -45.01 15.98 0.58
N LYS A 68 -45.83 16.75 1.29
CA LYS A 68 -47.29 16.56 1.29
C LYS A 68 -47.90 17.37 0.14
N ILE A 69 -48.10 16.72 -1.00
CA ILE A 69 -48.87 17.30 -2.12
C ILE A 69 -50.35 17.09 -1.81
N GLY A 70 -51.13 18.17 -1.62
CA GLY A 70 -52.59 18.11 -1.59
C GLY A 70 -53.28 18.84 -0.43
N GLY A 71 -53.36 20.17 -0.53
CA GLY A 71 -54.45 20.95 0.06
C GLY A 71 -55.21 21.60 -1.10
N ASN A 72 -56.21 20.89 -1.64
CA ASN A 72 -57.05 21.35 -2.74
C ASN A 72 -57.71 22.70 -2.40
N ASN A 73 -57.27 23.78 -3.02
CA ASN A 73 -58.06 25.01 -3.18
C ASN A 73 -57.97 25.44 -4.65
N ASN A 74 -58.57 24.64 -5.54
CA ASN A 74 -58.92 25.13 -6.87
C ASN A 74 -60.29 25.85 -6.75
N THR A 75 -60.26 27.12 -6.40
CA THR A 75 -61.44 28.00 -6.51
C THR A 75 -61.57 28.43 -7.96
N ASN A 76 -62.39 27.70 -8.70
CA ASN A 76 -62.78 28.04 -10.06
C ASN A 76 -64.09 28.84 -9.99
N ASN A 77 -64.00 30.17 -10.09
CA ASN A 77 -65.16 31.06 -10.14
C ASN A 77 -65.31 31.61 -11.56
N ASN A 78 -66.40 31.27 -12.24
CA ASN A 78 -66.96 32.01 -13.36
C ASN A 78 -68.45 32.21 -13.09
#